data_AF-F3FW34-F1
#
_entry.id   AF-F3FW34-F1
#
_cell.length_a   1.000
_cell.length_b   1.000
_cell.length_c   1.000
_cell.angle_alpha   90.00
_cell.angle_beta   90.00
_cell.angle_gamma   90.00
#
_symmetry.space_group_name_H-M   'P 1'
#
loop_
_entity.id
_entity.type
_entity.pdbx_description
1 polymer ?
#
loop_
_entity_poly.entity_id
_entity_poly.type
_entity_poly.pdbx_seq_one_letter_code
_entity_poly.pdbx_strand_id
1 'polypeptide(L)'
;RVGVPVANRTRSETQGLIGFFVNTQVLKAEFTTQTTVAELLQQVKQQTLAAQANQDLPFEQVVEVVRPQRSLSHSPIFQAMLSWQNNETSDLALGNMNLQGVA
;
A
#
# COMPACT_ATOMS: atom_id res chain seq x y z
N ARG A 1 4.19 12.46 -3.40
CA ARG A 1 4.56 11.08 -3.03
C ARG A 1 3.55 10.59 -2.01
N VAL A 2 3.09 9.35 -2.11
CA VAL A 2 2.11 8.76 -1.18
C VAL A 2 2.62 7.38 -0.77
N GLY A 3 2.55 7.08 0.52
CA GLY A 3 2.80 5.74 1.03
C GLY A 3 1.59 4.85 0.77
N VAL A 4 1.82 3.64 0.26
CA VAL A 4 0.79 2.65 -0.04
C VAL A 4 1.17 1.35 0.67
N PRO A 5 0.45 0.96 1.73
CA PRO A 5 0.69 -0.30 2.39
C PRO A 5 0.27 -1.44 1.46
N VAL A 6 1.11 -2.47 1.39
CA VAL A 6 0.84 -3.71 0.66
C VAL A 6 0.92 -4.90 1.59
N ALA A 7 0.04 -5.87 1.42
CA ALA A 7 -0.03 -7.05 2.29
C ALA A 7 1.28 -7.86 2.29
N ASN A 8 2.02 -7.84 1.18
CA ASN A 8 3.31 -8.52 1.00
C ASN A 8 3.25 -10.03 1.33
N ARG A 9 2.12 -10.67 0.99
CA ARG A 9 1.86 -12.11 1.11
C ARG A 9 1.87 -12.76 -0.27
N THR A 10 2.96 -12.59 -1.01
CA THR A 10 3.11 -13.04 -2.40
C THR A 10 3.27 -14.54 -2.54
N ARG A 11 3.63 -15.23 -1.45
CA ARG A 11 3.85 -16.68 -1.40
C ARG A 11 2.69 -17.38 -0.69
N SER A 12 2.23 -18.51 -1.23
CA SER A 12 1.09 -19.26 -0.70
C SER A 12 1.27 -19.66 0.77
N GLU A 13 2.48 -20.01 1.17
CA GLU A 13 2.86 -20.41 2.52
C GLU A 13 2.65 -19.28 3.54
N THR A 14 2.69 -18.02 3.09
CA THR A 14 2.53 -16.84 3.96
C THR A 14 1.08 -16.38 4.11
N GLN A 15 0.14 -16.91 3.31
CA GLN A 15 -1.23 -16.39 3.28
C GLN A 15 -1.99 -16.64 4.59
N GLY A 16 -1.83 -17.83 5.19
CA GLY A 16 -2.51 -18.22 6.43
C GLY A 16 -1.77 -17.89 7.73
N LEU A 17 -0.58 -17.28 7.65
CA LEU A 17 0.25 -17.04 8.84
C LEU A 17 -0.17 -15.79 9.61
N ILE A 18 -0.17 -15.88 10.94
CA ILE A 18 -0.26 -14.71 11.81
C ILE A 18 1.12 -14.08 11.93
N GLY A 19 1.24 -12.79 11.59
CA GLY A 19 2.50 -12.06 11.61
C GLY A 19 2.42 -10.70 10.92
N PHE A 20 3.49 -9.91 11.06
CA PHE A 20 3.61 -8.60 10.41
C PHE A 20 4.30 -8.75 9.05
N PHE A 21 3.49 -8.82 8.00
CA PHE A 21 3.98 -8.96 6.61
C PHE A 21 3.96 -7.64 5.86
N VAL A 22 3.11 -6.68 6.27
CA VAL A 22 2.86 -5.43 5.54
C VAL A 22 4.17 -4.71 5.21
N ASN A 23 4.35 -4.37 3.95
CA ASN A 23 5.41 -3.49 3.48
C ASN A 23 4.81 -2.17 2.97
N THR A 24 5.59 -1.10 2.93
CA THR A 24 5.15 0.20 2.41
C THR A 24 5.84 0.51 1.10
N GLN A 25 5.06 0.67 0.02
CA GLN A 25 5.57 1.20 -1.24
C GLN A 25 5.36 2.71 -1.30
N VAL A 26 6.33 3.45 -1.84
CA VAL A 26 6.19 4.89 -2.04
C VAL A 26 5.98 5.20 -3.52
N LEU A 27 4.81 5.72 -3.86
CA LEU A 27 4.46 6.07 -5.23
C LEU A 27 4.61 7.58 -5.46
N LYS A 28 5.19 7.96 -6.62
CA LYS A 28 5.43 9.35 -7.02
C LYS A 28 4.77 9.65 -8.36
N ALA A 29 3.57 10.21 -8.32
CA ALA A 29 3.00 10.86 -9.49
C ALA A 29 3.75 12.18 -9.81
N GLU A 30 3.99 12.43 -11.09
CA GLU A 30 4.53 13.68 -11.62
C GLU A 30 3.60 14.18 -12.72
N PHE A 31 3.09 15.39 -12.59
CA PHE A 31 2.13 15.96 -13.53
C PHE A 31 2.28 17.48 -13.59
N THR A 32 1.84 18.06 -14.70
CA THR A 32 1.74 19.50 -14.89
C THR A 32 0.28 19.90 -15.08
N THR A 33 0.01 21.19 -15.26
CA THR A 33 -1.35 21.68 -15.54
C THR A 33 -1.88 21.24 -16.90
N GLN A 34 -1.02 20.74 -17.80
CA GLN A 34 -1.39 20.21 -19.11
C GLN A 34 -1.61 18.69 -19.11
N THR A 35 -1.18 17.99 -18.05
CA THR A 35 -1.36 16.54 -17.95
C THR A 35 -2.84 16.22 -17.79
N THR A 36 -3.37 15.43 -18.71
CA THR A 36 -4.75 14.95 -18.63
C THR A 36 -4.89 13.88 -17.53
N VAL A 37 -6.11 13.69 -17.04
CA VAL A 37 -6.40 12.64 -16.04
C VAL A 37 -6.05 11.26 -16.59
N ALA A 38 -6.30 11.00 -17.88
CA ALA A 38 -6.01 9.71 -18.51
C ALA A 38 -4.49 9.41 -18.53
N GLU A 39 -3.68 10.40 -18.91
CA GLU A 39 -2.21 10.28 -18.90
C GLU A 39 -1.69 10.03 -17.48
N LEU A 40 -2.21 10.77 -16.50
CA LEU A 40 -1.84 10.60 -15.11
C LEU A 40 -2.18 9.19 -14.60
N LEU A 41 -3.37 8.67 -14.91
CA LEU A 41 -3.76 7.31 -14.53
C LEU A 41 -2.85 6.25 -15.18
N GLN A 42 -2.49 6.43 -16.45
CA GLN A 42 -1.57 5.53 -17.14
C GLN A 42 -0.19 5.53 -16.48
N GLN A 43 0.35 6.71 -16.16
CA GLN A 43 1.63 6.86 -15.47
C GLN A 43 1.61 6.22 -14.08
N VAL A 44 0.58 6.50 -13.29
CA VAL A 44 0.43 5.90 -11.95
C VAL A 44 0.33 4.38 -12.04
N LYS A 45 -0.42 3.84 -13.01
CA LYS A 45 -0.50 2.38 -13.24
C LYS A 45 0.89 1.80 -13.55
N GLN A 46 1.63 2.40 -14.48
CA GLN A 46 2.96 1.93 -14.86
C GLN A 46 3.93 1.94 -13.67
N GLN A 47 3.96 3.04 -12.91
CA GLN A 47 4.81 3.16 -11.73
C GLN A 47 4.41 2.18 -10.62
N THR A 48 3.12 1.97 -10.41
CA THR A 48 2.62 1.02 -9.40
C THR A 48 3.04 -0.40 -9.75
N LEU A 49 2.90 -0.82 -11.01
CA LEU A 49 3.34 -2.14 -11.46
C LEU A 49 4.86 -2.31 -11.32
N ALA A 50 5.65 -1.29 -11.67
CA ALA A 50 7.11 -1.32 -11.52
C ALA A 50 7.54 -1.41 -10.04
N ALA A 51 6.84 -0.70 -9.14
CA ALA A 51 7.08 -0.78 -7.71
C ALA A 51 6.70 -2.17 -7.15
N GLN A 52 5.57 -2.73 -7.58
CA GLN A 52 5.12 -4.08 -7.19
C GLN A 52 6.07 -5.18 -7.66
N ALA A 53 6.71 -5.02 -8.82
CA ALA A 53 7.74 -5.95 -9.29
C ALA A 53 8.97 -6.01 -8.37
N ASN A 54 9.16 -5.00 -7.50
CA ASN A 54 10.25 -4.91 -6.52
C ASN A 54 9.72 -4.88 -5.07
N GLN A 55 8.51 -5.39 -4.83
CA GLN A 55 7.82 -5.27 -3.52
C GLN A 55 8.51 -5.98 -2.35
N ASP A 56 9.42 -6.92 -2.64
CA ASP A 56 10.19 -7.65 -1.63
C ASP A 56 11.23 -6.77 -0.92
N LEU A 57 11.55 -5.59 -1.47
CA LEU A 57 12.48 -4.64 -0.87
C LEU A 57 11.81 -3.93 0.33
N PRO A 58 12.33 -4.07 1.57
CA PRO A 58 11.76 -3.40 2.73
C PRO A 58 11.84 -1.87 2.62
N PHE A 59 10.78 -1.19 3.07
CA PHE A 59 10.73 0.26 3.11
C PHE A 59 11.92 0.89 3.84
N GLU A 60 12.35 0.30 4.95
CA GLU A 60 13.47 0.78 5.76
C GLU A 60 14.77 0.80 4.95
N GLN A 61 15.02 -0.22 4.12
CA GLN A 61 16.19 -0.25 3.24
C GLN A 61 16.13 0.82 2.16
N VAL A 62 14.93 1.12 1.63
CA VAL A 62 14.74 2.25 0.71
C VAL A 62 15.11 3.56 1.40
N VAL A 63 14.69 3.77 2.66
CA VAL A 63 15.05 4.96 3.43
C VAL A 63 16.56 5.05 3.65
N GLU A 64 17.23 3.94 3.96
CA GLU A 64 18.68 3.89 4.15
C GLU A 64 19.47 4.26 2.89
N VAL A 65 19.00 3.85 1.70
CA VAL A 65 19.64 4.17 0.42
C VAL A 65 19.35 5.60 0.00
N VAL A 66 18.09 6.05 0.12
CA VAL A 66 17.67 7.41 -0.28
C VAL A 66 18.25 8.48 0.65
N ARG A 67 18.51 8.14 1.92
CA ARG A 67 19.06 9.03 2.96
C ARG A 67 18.34 10.40 3.00
N PRO A 68 17.00 10.43 3.16
CA PRO A 68 16.30 11.70 3.29
C PRO A 68 16.74 12.43 4.57
N GLN A 69 16.52 13.75 4.61
CA GLN A 69 16.71 14.52 5.84
C GLN A 69 15.88 13.92 6.96
N ARG A 70 16.54 13.52 8.06
CA ARG A 70 15.86 12.93 9.22
C ARG A 70 15.09 14.02 9.98
N SER A 71 13.88 13.69 10.37
CA SER A 71 13.02 14.52 11.22
C SER A 71 12.25 13.62 12.17
N LEU A 72 12.12 14.04 13.43
CA LEU A 72 11.25 13.36 14.40
C LEU A 72 9.77 13.72 14.22
N SER A 73 9.48 14.76 13.43
CA SER A 73 8.12 15.28 13.20
C SER A 73 7.49 14.77 11.90
N HIS A 74 8.25 14.08 11.04
CA HIS A 74 7.78 13.68 9.72
C HIS A 74 8.21 12.25 9.36
N SER A 75 7.32 11.54 8.67
CA SER A 75 7.66 10.28 8.02
C SER A 75 8.70 10.50 6.91
N PRO A 76 9.67 9.58 6.76
CA PRO A 76 10.67 9.66 5.69
C PRO A 76 10.00 9.48 4.32
N ILE A 77 10.44 10.25 3.32
CA ILE A 77 10.07 10.15 1.89
C ILE A 77 8.61 10.55 1.55
N PHE A 78 7.61 10.27 2.38
CA PHE A 78 6.20 10.61 2.16
C PHE A 78 5.49 11.10 3.42
N GLN A 79 4.39 11.84 3.27
CA GLN A 79 3.65 12.47 4.38
C GLN A 79 2.16 12.10 4.42
N ALA A 80 1.65 11.46 3.38
CA ALA A 80 0.28 10.95 3.30
C ALA A 80 0.29 9.47 2.94
N MET A 81 -0.67 8.72 3.48
CA MET A 81 -0.84 7.29 3.24
C MET A 81 -2.20 7.02 2.62
N LEU A 82 -2.22 6.15 1.60
CA LEU A 82 -3.44 5.65 0.96
C LEU A 82 -3.55 4.15 1.21
N SER A 83 -4.45 3.74 2.09
CA SER A 83 -4.79 2.33 2.29
C SER A 83 -6.04 2.00 1.49
N TRP A 84 -5.95 0.98 0.63
CA TRP A 84 -7.10 0.42 -0.08
C TRP A 84 -7.31 -1.02 0.39
N GLN A 85 -8.44 -1.27 1.03
CA GLN A 85 -8.82 -2.59 1.54
C GLN A 85 -10.18 -2.93 0.96
N ASN A 86 -10.26 -4.06 0.25
CA ASN A 86 -11.55 -4.59 -0.17
C ASN A 86 -12.14 -5.35 1.02
N ASN A 87 -12.89 -4.64 1.87
CA ASN A 87 -13.59 -5.27 2.98
C ASN A 87 -14.85 -5.94 2.43
N GLU A 88 -14.71 -7.18 1.99
CA GLU A 88 -15.88 -8.03 1.81
C GLU A 88 -16.47 -8.31 3.20
N THR A 89 -17.67 -7.78 3.46
CA THR A 89 -18.43 -8.10 4.66
C THR A 89 -18.69 -9.60 4.62
N SER A 90 -17.91 -10.36 5.38
CA SER A 90 -18.15 -11.78 5.53
C SER A 90 -19.40 -11.94 6.38
N ASP A 91 -20.45 -12.56 5.85
CA ASP A 91 -21.62 -12.93 6.65
C ASP A 91 -21.14 -13.82 7.80
N LEU A 92 -21.23 -13.29 9.02
CA LEU A 92 -20.87 -14.00 10.23
C LEU A 92 -22.05 -14.89 10.61
N ALA A 93 -21.96 -16.20 10.37
CA ALA A 93 -23.01 -17.14 10.76
C ALA A 93 -22.68 -17.81 12.10
N LEU A 94 -23.65 -17.86 13.00
CA LEU A 94 -23.66 -18.73 14.18
C LEU A 94 -24.76 -19.79 14.00
N GLY A 95 -24.39 -20.92 13.40
CA GLY A 95 -25.35 -21.96 13.05
C GLY A 95 -26.34 -21.48 11.99
N ASN A 96 -27.62 -21.35 12.36
CA ASN A 96 -28.69 -20.84 11.51
C ASN A 96 -28.96 -19.33 11.70
N MET A 97 -28.17 -18.63 12.51
CA MET A 97 -28.31 -17.19 12.75
C MET A 97 -27.26 -16.40 11.97
N ASN A 98 -27.71 -15.41 11.20
CA ASN A 98 -26.82 -14.41 10.58
C ASN A 98 -26.59 -13.26 11.54
N LEU A 99 -25.32 -13.00 11.85
CA LEU A 99 -24.88 -11.88 12.66
C LEU A 99 -24.63 -10.68 11.75
N GLN A 100 -25.26 -9.56 12.08
CA GLN A 100 -24.97 -8.27 11.49
C GLN A 100 -24.22 -7.41 12.51
N GLY A 101 -23.17 -6.73 12.08
CA GLY A 101 -22.50 -5.74 12.90
C GLY A 101 -23.46 -4.59 13.20
N VAL A 102 -23.47 -4.12 14.46
CA VAL A 102 -24.17 -2.88 14.83
C VAL A 102 -23.20 -1.73 14.57
N ALA A 103 -23.56 -0.84 13.65
CA ALA A 103 -22.77 0.35 13.32
C ALA A 103 -22.80 1.40 14.44
#